data_AF-A0A938SLV9-F1
#
_entry.id   AF-A0A938SLV9-F1
#
_cell.length_a   1.000
_cell.length_b   1.000
_cell.length_c   1.000
_cell.angle_alpha   90.00
_cell.angle_beta   90.00
_cell.angle_gamma   90.00
#
_symmetry.space_group_name_H-M   'P 1'
#
loop_
_entity.id
_entity.type
_entity.pdbx_description
1 polymer ?
#
loop_
_entity_poly.entity_id
_entity_poly.type
_entity_poly.pdbx_seq_one_letter_code
_entity_poly.pdbx_strand_id
1 'polypeptide(L)'
;MAVDKTPAQLGYSMPAEWEPHEATWLGWPQNVTDWPGKMNAIHWVYGEIVRKIAAGEKVRILVDSPAVESRARRVLETARADLRQVEFFHWPTDRGWMRDSGPIFVTRAARRGRERAIVHFHFNAWARYDNWRRDRRVPERASRAL
;
A
#
# COMPACT_ATOMS: atom_id res chain seq x y z
N MET A 1 14.12 5.67 -30.32
CA MET A 1 14.07 5.54 -28.85
C MET A 1 14.49 4.12 -28.52
N ALA A 2 15.44 3.91 -27.62
CA ALA A 2 15.75 2.55 -27.18
C ALA A 2 14.46 1.95 -26.62
N VAL A 3 14.06 0.78 -27.11
CA VAL A 3 12.96 0.05 -26.51
C VAL A 3 13.52 -0.51 -25.20
N ASP A 4 13.17 0.12 -24.09
CA ASP A 4 13.55 -0.40 -22.78
C ASP A 4 13.05 -1.85 -22.65
N LYS A 5 13.91 -2.72 -22.11
CA LYS A 5 13.55 -4.11 -21.90
C LYS A 5 12.38 -4.20 -20.94
N THR A 6 11.35 -4.96 -21.30
CA THR A 6 10.21 -5.25 -20.43
C THR A 6 10.66 -6.04 -19.18
N PRO A 7 9.89 -6.03 -18.08
CA PRO A 7 10.18 -6.86 -16.91
C PRO A 7 10.37 -8.34 -17.26
N ALA A 8 9.55 -8.89 -18.15
CA ALA A 8 9.66 -10.28 -18.61
C ALA A 8 10.98 -10.55 -19.35
N GLN A 9 11.41 -9.64 -20.24
CA GLN A 9 12.71 -9.75 -20.93
C GLN A 9 13.91 -9.63 -19.99
N LEU A 10 13.72 -9.02 -18.81
CA LEU A 10 14.70 -8.93 -17.74
C LEU A 10 14.61 -10.13 -16.75
N GLY A 11 13.70 -11.08 -17.01
CA GLY A 11 13.51 -12.29 -16.21
C GLY A 11 12.61 -12.12 -14.97
N TYR A 12 11.91 -10.99 -14.83
CA TYR A 12 10.98 -10.76 -13.73
C TYR A 12 9.60 -11.34 -14.01
N SER A 13 8.93 -11.77 -12.94
CA SER A 13 7.53 -12.18 -12.94
C SER A 13 6.84 -11.67 -11.66
N MET A 14 5.53 -11.42 -11.72
CA MET A 14 4.74 -11.11 -10.54
C MET A 14 4.46 -12.43 -9.79
N PRO A 15 4.90 -12.57 -8.52
CA PRO A 15 4.55 -13.72 -7.69
C PRO A 15 3.03 -13.83 -7.53
N ALA A 16 2.55 -15.05 -7.33
CA ALA A 16 1.14 -15.24 -7.00
C ALA A 16 0.82 -14.67 -5.61
N GLU A 17 -0.41 -14.22 -5.39
CA GLU A 17 -0.83 -13.59 -4.12
C GLU A 17 -0.88 -14.57 -2.93
N TRP A 18 -0.72 -15.87 -3.17
CA TRP A 18 -0.59 -16.89 -2.12
C TRP A 18 0.86 -17.27 -1.82
N GLU A 19 1.84 -16.74 -2.56
CA GLU A 19 3.25 -16.91 -2.22
C GLU A 19 3.60 -16.13 -0.95
N PRO A 20 4.70 -16.48 -0.25
CA PRO A 20 5.10 -15.77 0.96
C PRO A 20 5.28 -14.26 0.76
N HIS A 21 4.67 -13.48 1.65
CA HIS A 21 4.74 -12.02 1.63
C HIS A 21 5.71 -11.47 2.70
N GLU A 22 6.28 -10.30 2.42
CA GLU A 22 6.98 -9.51 3.44
C GLU A 22 6.00 -8.62 4.22
N ALA A 23 5.05 -7.99 3.52
CA ALA A 23 4.09 -7.07 4.09
C ALA A 23 2.90 -6.82 3.16
N THR A 24 1.74 -6.49 3.73
CA THR A 24 0.62 -5.88 3.01
C THR A 24 0.64 -4.36 3.16
N TRP A 25 0.42 -3.65 2.05
CA TRP A 25 0.31 -2.19 2.02
C TRP A 25 -1.14 -1.74 2.06
N LEU A 26 -1.46 -0.74 2.89
CA LEU A 26 -2.78 -0.13 3.00
C LEU A 26 -2.68 1.40 2.94
N GLY A 27 -3.63 2.05 2.28
CA GLY A 27 -3.85 3.50 2.43
C GLY A 27 -4.89 3.72 3.50
N TRP A 28 -4.55 4.43 4.59
CA TRP A 28 -5.52 4.72 5.66
C TRP A 28 -6.70 5.53 5.08
N PRO A 29 -7.97 5.20 5.39
CA PRO A 29 -9.11 5.84 4.75
C PRO A 29 -9.32 7.23 5.38
N GLN A 30 -8.99 8.28 4.64
CA GLN A 30 -9.07 9.67 5.12
C GLN A 30 -9.99 10.54 4.27
N ASN A 31 -10.20 10.16 3.01
CA ASN A 31 -11.03 10.91 2.09
C ASN A 31 -12.52 10.68 2.41
N VAL A 32 -13.15 11.70 3.01
CA VAL A 32 -14.56 11.66 3.41
C VAL A 32 -15.53 11.47 2.25
N THR A 33 -15.13 11.85 1.03
CA THR A 33 -15.98 11.72 -0.17
C THR A 33 -16.09 10.27 -0.65
N ASP A 34 -15.11 9.42 -0.32
CA ASP A 34 -15.20 7.97 -0.57
C ASP A 34 -16.20 7.30 0.39
N TRP A 35 -16.41 7.88 1.57
CA TRP A 35 -17.20 7.27 2.66
C TRP A 35 -18.16 8.28 3.32
N PRO A 36 -19.11 8.87 2.57
CA PRO A 36 -19.98 9.93 3.07
C PRO A 36 -20.81 9.45 4.27
N GLY A 37 -20.64 10.13 5.41
CA GLY A 37 -21.30 9.79 6.68
C GLY A 37 -20.81 8.50 7.35
N LYS A 38 -19.76 7.85 6.85
CA LYS A 38 -19.32 6.51 7.28
C LYS A 38 -17.88 6.45 7.79
N MET A 39 -17.24 7.58 8.09
CA MET A 39 -15.84 7.62 8.52
C MET A 39 -15.54 6.74 9.74
N ASN A 40 -16.40 6.75 10.75
CA ASN A 40 -16.23 5.89 11.92
C ASN A 40 -16.35 4.40 11.57
N ALA A 41 -17.30 4.05 10.69
CA ALA A 41 -17.51 2.67 10.26
C ALA A 41 -16.31 2.17 9.44
N ILE A 42 -15.78 2.97 8.51
CA ILE A 42 -14.62 2.55 7.71
C ILE A 42 -13.34 2.49 8.54
N HIS A 43 -13.15 3.37 9.54
CA HIS A 43 -12.03 3.24 10.49
C HIS A 43 -12.12 1.96 11.30
N TRP A 44 -13.32 1.60 11.78
CA TRP A 44 -13.53 0.32 12.45
C TRP A 44 -13.20 -0.88 11.53
N VAL A 45 -13.67 -0.86 10.28
CA VAL A 45 -13.36 -1.91 9.28
C VAL A 45 -11.84 -2.02 9.04
N TYR A 46 -11.14 -0.89 8.88
CA TYR A 46 -9.68 -0.91 8.73
C TYR A 46 -8.97 -1.43 9.99
N GLY A 47 -9.50 -1.12 11.18
CA GLY A 47 -9.04 -1.73 12.43
C GLY A 47 -9.09 -3.25 12.39
N GLU A 48 -10.22 -3.82 11.95
CA GLU A 48 -10.39 -5.27 11.82
C GLU A 48 -9.50 -5.88 10.72
N ILE A 49 -9.37 -5.22 9.56
CA ILE A 49 -8.47 -5.66 8.48
C ILE A 49 -7.03 -5.76 9.00
N VAL A 50 -6.53 -4.68 9.60
CA VAL A 50 -5.15 -4.62 10.12
C VAL A 50 -4.95 -5.67 11.21
N ARG A 51 -5.90 -5.84 12.12
CA ARG A 51 -5.85 -6.85 13.17
C ARG A 51 -5.71 -8.27 12.62
N LYS A 52 -6.40 -8.59 11.52
CA LYS A 52 -6.34 -9.92 10.90
C LYS A 52 -5.03 -10.15 10.14
N ILE A 53 -4.56 -9.15 9.40
CA ILE A 53 -3.32 -9.26 8.63
C ILE A 53 -2.10 -9.31 9.57
N ALA A 54 -2.08 -8.46 10.60
CA ALA A 54 -0.97 -8.36 11.56
C ALA A 54 -0.71 -9.66 12.35
N ALA A 55 -1.63 -10.62 12.34
CA ALA A 55 -1.42 -11.94 12.92
C ALA A 55 -0.47 -12.83 12.09
N GLY A 56 -0.33 -12.56 10.79
CA GLY A 56 0.49 -13.37 9.87
C GLY A 56 1.68 -12.63 9.26
N GLU A 57 1.56 -11.34 9.01
CA GLU A 57 2.58 -10.56 8.30
C GLU A 57 2.60 -9.08 8.71
N LYS A 58 3.62 -8.35 8.26
CA LYS A 58 3.71 -6.91 8.50
C LYS A 58 2.61 -6.15 7.74
N VAL A 59 2.15 -5.06 8.32
CA VAL A 59 1.21 -4.12 7.69
C VAL A 59 1.88 -2.77 7.54
N ARG A 60 2.00 -2.30 6.30
CA ARG A 60 2.53 -0.97 5.97
C ARG A 60 1.38 -0.03 5.68
N ILE A 61 1.18 0.99 6.51
CA ILE A 61 0.03 1.89 6.42
C ILE A 61 0.49 3.29 6.00
N LEU A 62 -0.03 3.77 4.88
CA LEU A 62 0.16 5.16 4.44
C LEU A 62 -0.81 6.08 5.18
N VAL A 63 -0.28 7.16 5.73
CA VAL A 63 -1.05 8.20 6.42
C VAL A 63 -0.59 9.59 6.00
N ASP A 64 -1.52 10.55 5.94
CA ASP A 64 -1.19 11.91 5.49
C ASP A 64 -0.33 12.72 6.46
N SER A 65 -0.34 12.41 7.77
CA SER A 65 0.41 13.18 8.77
C SER A 65 0.57 12.43 10.09
N PRO A 66 1.48 12.88 10.98
CA PRO A 66 1.61 12.35 12.35
C PRO A 66 0.31 12.41 13.18
N ALA A 67 -0.51 13.45 12.96
CA ALA A 67 -1.80 13.58 13.62
C ALA A 67 -2.80 12.51 13.14
N VAL A 68 -2.73 12.12 11.87
CA VAL A 68 -3.55 11.01 11.38
C VAL A 68 -3.01 9.67 11.89
N GLU A 69 -1.68 9.47 11.90
CA GLU A 69 -1.09 8.28 12.51
C GLU A 69 -1.59 8.09 13.95
N SER A 70 -1.56 9.16 14.75
CA SER A 70 -2.01 9.10 16.15
C SER A 70 -3.48 8.67 16.28
N ARG A 71 -4.35 9.09 15.36
CA ARG A 71 -5.75 8.64 15.32
C ARG A 71 -5.88 7.19 14.85
N ALA A 72 -5.12 6.81 13.82
CA ALA A 72 -5.08 5.44 13.31
C ALA A 72 -4.63 4.47 14.42
N ARG A 73 -3.55 4.79 15.14
CA ARG A 73 -3.05 4.00 16.28
C ARG A 73 -4.13 3.74 17.32
N ARG A 74 -4.90 4.75 17.74
CA ARG A 74 -6.00 4.56 18.70
C ARG A 74 -7.08 3.60 18.19
N VAL A 75 -7.42 3.69 16.91
CA VAL A 75 -8.37 2.76 16.26
C VAL A 75 -7.81 1.34 16.28
N LEU A 76 -6.53 1.16 15.91
CA LEU A 76 -5.85 -0.13 15.91
C LEU A 76 -5.70 -0.73 17.30
N GLU A 77 -5.41 0.08 18.32
CA GLU A 77 -5.38 -0.31 19.73
C GLU A 77 -6.76 -0.78 20.20
N THR A 78 -7.82 -0.04 19.84
CA THR A 78 -9.21 -0.41 20.15
C THR A 78 -9.58 -1.74 19.50
N ALA A 79 -9.15 -1.96 18.27
CA ALA A 79 -9.33 -3.24 17.58
C ALA A 79 -8.45 -4.37 18.16
N ARG A 80 -7.44 -4.06 18.98
CA ARG A 80 -6.43 -5.01 19.49
C ARG A 80 -5.55 -5.60 18.38
N ALA A 81 -5.21 -4.80 17.37
CA ALA A 81 -4.20 -5.18 16.38
C ALA A 81 -2.80 -5.21 16.99
N ASP A 82 -1.92 -6.12 16.53
CA ASP A 82 -0.52 -6.15 16.96
C ASP A 82 0.27 -5.01 16.31
N LEU A 83 0.40 -3.89 17.03
CA LEU A 83 1.12 -2.72 16.54
C LEU A 83 2.62 -2.95 16.29
N ARG A 84 3.22 -4.02 16.81
CA ARG A 84 4.63 -4.36 16.52
C ARG A 84 4.83 -4.78 15.07
N GLN A 85 3.75 -5.22 14.41
CA GLN A 85 3.72 -5.60 13.00
C GLN A 85 3.29 -4.43 12.09
N VAL A 86 3.04 -3.24 12.63
CA VAL A 86 2.55 -2.09 11.88
C VAL A 86 3.65 -1.05 11.66
N GLU A 87 3.99 -0.79 10.41
CA GLU A 87 4.90 0.27 9.98
C GLU A 87 4.09 1.41 9.33
N PHE A 88 4.24 2.63 9.84
CA PHE A 88 3.56 3.81 9.27
C PHE A 88 4.48 4.58 8.34
N PHE A 89 3.92 5.05 7.23
CA PHE A 89 4.60 5.92 6.26
C PHE A 89 3.80 7.21 6.09
N HIS A 90 4.45 8.36 6.34
CA HIS A 90 3.82 9.68 6.22
C HIS A 90 3.77 10.14 4.77
N TRP A 91 3.00 9.43 3.96
CA TRP A 91 2.85 9.66 2.53
C TRP A 91 1.40 10.08 2.26
N PRO A 92 1.13 11.38 2.10
CA PRO A 92 -0.20 11.84 1.76
C PRO A 92 -0.72 11.14 0.52
N THR A 93 -1.98 10.71 0.60
CA THR A 93 -2.73 10.07 -0.50
C THR A 93 -3.92 10.95 -0.88
N ASP A 94 -4.43 10.80 -2.10
CA ASP A 94 -5.70 11.38 -2.50
C ASP A 94 -6.87 10.44 -2.10
N ARG A 95 -6.63 9.12 -2.13
CA ARG A 95 -7.60 8.07 -1.74
C ARG A 95 -6.92 6.84 -1.12
N GLY A 96 -7.72 5.94 -0.53
CA GLY A 96 -7.24 4.76 0.21
C GLY A 96 -7.04 3.46 -0.61
N TRP A 97 -7.17 3.51 -1.94
CA TRP A 97 -7.32 2.31 -2.79
C TRP A 97 -5.99 1.69 -3.24
N MET A 98 -5.25 1.14 -2.28
CA MET A 98 -3.87 0.65 -2.46
C MET A 98 -3.71 -0.47 -3.50
N ARG A 99 -4.76 -1.26 -3.75
CA ARG A 99 -4.72 -2.31 -4.78
C ARG A 99 -4.46 -1.74 -6.18
N ASP A 100 -4.98 -0.55 -6.45
CA ASP A 100 -4.99 0.03 -7.80
C ASP A 100 -3.85 1.02 -8.01
N SER A 101 -3.48 1.76 -6.95
CA SER A 101 -2.44 2.78 -7.00
C SER A 101 -1.12 2.36 -6.35
N GLY A 102 -1.08 1.22 -5.67
CA GLY A 102 0.08 0.74 -4.93
C GLY A 102 1.17 0.10 -5.79
N PRO A 103 2.31 -0.26 -5.18
CA PRO A 103 3.41 -0.90 -5.88
C PRO A 103 3.05 -2.32 -6.33
N ILE A 104 3.25 -2.63 -7.61
CA ILE A 104 3.19 -4.00 -8.12
C ILE A 104 4.60 -4.59 -8.10
N PHE A 105 4.86 -5.45 -7.13
CA PHE A 105 6.16 -6.11 -6.98
C PHE A 105 6.33 -7.24 -7.98
N VAL A 106 7.48 -7.25 -8.65
CA VAL A 106 7.92 -8.35 -9.52
C VAL A 106 9.27 -8.85 -9.06
N THR A 107 9.54 -10.13 -9.28
CA THR A 107 10.73 -10.78 -8.77
C THR A 107 11.42 -11.63 -9.81
N ARG A 108 12.73 -11.79 -9.67
CA ARG A 108 13.52 -12.74 -10.45
C ARG A 108 14.52 -13.48 -9.57
N ALA A 109 14.94 -14.66 -10.00
CA ALA A 109 16.04 -15.36 -9.37
C ALA A 109 17.34 -14.56 -9.56
N ALA A 110 18.14 -14.45 -8.49
CA ALA A 110 19.46 -13.84 -8.51
C ALA A 110 20.50 -14.82 -7.96
N ARG A 111 21.79 -14.55 -8.19
CA ARG A 111 22.89 -15.39 -7.64
C ARG A 111 22.82 -15.56 -6.12
N ARG A 112 22.23 -14.59 -5.41
CA ARG A 112 21.98 -14.64 -3.97
C ARG A 112 20.51 -14.28 -3.70
N GLY A 113 19.65 -15.30 -3.71
CA GLY A 113 18.24 -15.14 -3.35
C GLY A 113 17.37 -14.59 -4.48
N ARG A 114 16.47 -13.68 -4.13
CA ARG A 114 15.43 -13.15 -5.02
C ARG A 114 15.61 -11.64 -5.14
N GLU A 115 15.78 -11.16 -6.35
CA GLU A 115 15.80 -9.73 -6.65
C GLU A 115 14.37 -9.25 -6.88
N ARG A 116 14.06 -8.04 -6.40
CA ARG A 116 12.73 -7.43 -6.48
C ARG A 116 12.81 -6.13 -7.25
N ALA A 117 11.76 -5.83 -8.01
CA ALA A 117 11.54 -4.54 -8.65
C ALA A 117 10.05 -4.16 -8.51
N ILE A 118 9.72 -2.91 -8.80
CA ILE A 118 8.35 -2.41 -8.82
C ILE A 118 7.99 -2.04 -10.25
N VAL A 119 6.87 -2.56 -10.74
CA VAL A 119 6.26 -2.09 -11.98
C VAL A 119 5.37 -0.88 -11.67
N HIS A 120 5.71 0.27 -12.25
CA HIS A 120 4.99 1.52 -12.02
C HIS A 120 3.92 1.74 -13.09
N PHE A 121 2.71 1.24 -12.84
CA PHE A 121 1.56 1.58 -13.68
C PHE A 121 1.12 3.04 -13.47
N HIS A 122 0.65 3.67 -14.54
CA HIS A 122 0.08 5.00 -14.45
C HIS A 122 -1.34 4.93 -13.87
N PHE A 123 -1.50 5.34 -12.61
CA PHE A 123 -2.82 5.50 -12.00
C PHE A 123 -3.39 6.89 -12.31
N ASN A 124 -4.66 6.93 -12.76
CA ASN A 124 -5.41 8.15 -13.10
C ASN A 124 -6.80 8.19 -12.42
N ALA A 125 -6.95 7.55 -11.26
CA ALA A 125 -8.21 7.41 -10.52
C ALA A 125 -9.39 6.91 -11.39
N TRP A 126 -9.15 5.81 -12.10
CA TRP A 126 -10.11 5.13 -12.96
C TRP A 126 -10.76 6.04 -14.01
N ALA A 127 -10.04 7.10 -14.42
CA ALA A 127 -10.55 8.16 -15.28
C ALA A 127 -11.81 8.89 -14.76
N ARG A 128 -12.11 8.78 -13.45
CA ARG A 128 -13.31 9.33 -12.82
C ARG A 128 -13.07 10.59 -12.02
N TYR A 129 -11.89 10.72 -11.41
CA TYR A 129 -11.60 11.80 -10.47
C TYR A 129 -10.34 12.56 -10.88
N ASP A 130 -10.31 13.87 -10.67
CA ASP A 130 -9.17 14.72 -11.06
C ASP A 130 -8.02 14.69 -10.04
N ASN A 131 -8.30 14.22 -8.82
CA ASN A 131 -7.32 14.13 -7.73
C ASN A 131 -6.76 12.70 -7.59
N TRP A 132 -5.62 12.45 -8.23
CA TRP A 132 -4.90 11.16 -8.20
C TRP A 132 -3.38 11.30 -8.14
N ARG A 133 -2.88 12.53 -8.19
CA ARG A 133 -1.44 12.81 -8.39
C ARG A 133 -0.60 12.34 -7.21
N ARG A 134 -1.17 12.27 -6.00
CA ARG A 134 -0.50 11.71 -4.83
C ARG A 134 -0.48 10.18 -4.90
N ASP A 135 -1.61 9.57 -5.24
CA ASP A 135 -1.77 8.13 -5.37
C ASP A 135 -0.81 7.54 -6.41
N ARG A 136 -0.68 8.20 -7.58
CA ARG A 136 0.28 7.79 -8.63
C ARG A 136 1.74 7.74 -8.14
N ARG A 137 2.12 8.51 -7.13
CA ARG A 137 3.51 8.58 -6.62
C ARG A 137 3.82 7.49 -5.59
N VAL A 138 2.83 6.72 -5.15
CA VAL A 138 3.03 5.68 -4.13
C VAL A 138 4.07 4.63 -4.56
N PRO A 139 4.07 4.08 -5.79
CA PRO A 139 5.06 3.09 -6.20
C PRO A 139 6.50 3.65 -6.22
N GLU A 140 6.67 4.91 -6.64
CA GLU A 140 7.96 5.60 -6.65
C GLU A 140 8.50 5.81 -5.22
N ARG A 141 7.62 6.20 -4.28
CA ARG A 141 7.99 6.34 -2.87
C ARG A 141 8.36 5.00 -2.25
N ALA A 142 7.59 3.95 -2.53
CA ALA A 142 7.87 2.59 -2.08
C ALA A 142 9.24 2.11 -2.57
N SER A 143 9.60 2.38 -3.83
CA SER A 143 10.91 2.01 -4.39
C SER A 143 12.11 2.67 -3.71
N ARG A 144 11.93 3.78 -3.00
CA ARG A 144 13.02 4.50 -2.30
C ARG A 144 13.12 4.16 -0.83
N ALA A 145 12.03 3.62 -0.26
CA ALA A 145 11.92 3.33 1.17
C ALA A 145 12.25 1.87 1.51
N LEU A 146 12.27 0.99 0.50
CA LEU A 146 12.66 -0.41 0.58
C LEU A 146 14.06 -0.60 -0.04
#